data_AF-A0A7V5ZCL1-F1
#
_entry.id   AF-A0A7V5ZCL1-F1
#
_cell.length_a   1.000
_cell.length_b   1.000
_cell.length_c   1.000
_cell.angle_alpha   90.00
_cell.angle_beta   90.00
_cell.angle_gamma   90.00
#
_symmetry.space_group_name_H-M   'P 1'
#
loop_
_entity.id
_entity.type
_entity.pdbx_description
1 polymer ?
#
loop_
_entity_poly.entity_id
_entity_poly.type
_entity_poly.pdbx_seq_one_letter_code
_entity_poly.pdbx_strand_id
1 'polypeptide(L)'
;MELAHILLILVVMLASAKLLAEAGERLSQPAVLGELVAGLILGDSLLRLVDPSHEILHVLAELGAILLLFEIGLESDITELFRVGWRSLWVALIGVVTPAVLGFGVSLWLGQPTLSAAFIGATLTATSVGITARVLKDLGVLR
;
A
#
# COMPACT_ATOMS: atom_id res chain seq x y z
N MET A 1 23.54 -3.63 -12.73
CA MET A 1 23.21 -4.92 -13.38
C MET A 1 23.18 -4.71 -14.89
N GLU A 2 23.54 -5.71 -15.70
CA GLU A 2 23.27 -5.63 -17.15
C GLU A 2 21.76 -5.57 -17.41
N LEU A 3 21.34 -4.86 -18.46
CA LEU A 3 19.93 -4.68 -18.82
C LEU A 3 19.16 -6.01 -18.91
N ALA A 4 19.78 -7.05 -19.45
CA ALA A 4 19.19 -8.38 -19.56
C ALA A 4 18.80 -8.98 -18.20
N HIS A 5 19.61 -8.75 -17.16
CA HIS A 5 19.32 -9.23 -15.81
C HIS A 5 18.11 -8.51 -15.20
N ILE A 6 18.00 -7.19 -15.43
CA ILE A 6 16.84 -6.41 -14.95
C ILE A 6 15.56 -6.88 -15.63
N LEU A 7 15.59 -7.08 -16.94
CA LEU A 7 14.44 -7.58 -17.69
C LEU A 7 14.02 -8.97 -17.20
N LEU A 8 14.99 -9.86 -16.94
CA LEU A 8 14.71 -11.18 -16.38
C LEU A 8 14.05 -11.08 -15.00
N ILE A 9 14.57 -10.22 -14.12
CA ILE A 9 13.98 -9.99 -12.79
C ILE A 9 12.56 -9.45 -12.90
N LEU A 10 12.30 -8.51 -13.81
CA LEU A 10 10.95 -7.99 -14.04
C LEU A 10 10.00 -9.09 -14.52
N VAL A 11 10.43 -9.97 -15.41
CA VAL A 11 9.62 -11.12 -15.86
C VAL A 11 9.30 -12.03 -14.68
N VAL A 12 10.28 -12.34 -13.82
CA VAL A 12 10.07 -13.17 -12.62
C VAL A 12 9.11 -12.50 -11.64
N MET A 13 9.26 -11.18 -11.40
CA MET A 13 8.37 -10.40 -10.54
C MET A 13 6.94 -10.41 -11.06
N LEU A 14 6.73 -10.10 -12.34
CA LEU A 14 5.39 -10.05 -12.95
C LEU A 14 4.74 -11.44 -12.99
N ALA A 15 5.50 -12.48 -13.36
CA ALA A 15 5.00 -13.85 -13.43
C ALA A 15 4.59 -14.37 -12.05
N SER A 16 5.45 -14.20 -11.04
CA SER A 16 5.15 -14.62 -9.66
C SER A 16 3.98 -13.84 -9.05
N ALA A 17 3.94 -12.52 -9.25
CA ALA A 17 2.84 -11.68 -8.80
C ALA A 17 1.52 -12.14 -9.43
N LYS A 18 1.49 -12.40 -10.74
CA LYS A 18 0.27 -12.92 -11.41
C LYS A 18 -0.15 -14.30 -10.91
N LEU A 19 0.80 -15.22 -10.74
CA LEU A 19 0.49 -16.57 -10.25
C LEU A 19 -0.08 -16.54 -8.83
N LEU A 20 0.49 -15.72 -7.94
CA LEU A 20 0.04 -15.63 -6.55
C LEU A 20 -1.22 -14.78 -6.41
N ALA A 21 -1.44 -13.76 -7.26
CA ALA A 21 -2.70 -13.04 -7.35
C ALA A 21 -3.85 -13.99 -7.71
N GLU A 22 -3.70 -14.78 -8.78
CA GLU A 22 -4.68 -15.79 -9.20
C GLU A 22 -4.93 -16.83 -8.09
N ALA A 23 -3.88 -17.27 -7.41
CA ALA A 23 -4.02 -18.18 -6.27
C ALA A 23 -4.82 -17.53 -5.11
N GLY A 24 -4.57 -16.24 -4.84
CA GLY A 24 -5.30 -15.45 -3.86
C GLY A 24 -6.79 -15.34 -4.20
N GLU A 25 -7.11 -14.99 -5.44
CA GLU A 25 -8.49 -14.88 -5.93
C GLU A 25 -9.24 -16.22 -5.79
N ARG A 26 -8.59 -17.34 -6.13
CA ARG A 26 -9.16 -18.70 -5.94
C ARG A 26 -9.45 -19.04 -4.48
N LEU A 27 -8.71 -18.44 -3.55
CA LEU A 27 -8.92 -18.54 -2.11
C LEU A 27 -9.90 -17.48 -1.58
N SER A 28 -10.59 -16.74 -2.45
CA SER A 28 -11.47 -15.63 -2.11
C SER A 28 -10.76 -14.50 -1.35
N GLN A 29 -9.48 -14.27 -1.66
CA GLN A 29 -8.69 -13.16 -1.14
C GLN A 29 -8.45 -12.12 -2.25
N PRO A 30 -8.34 -10.82 -1.92
CA PRO A 30 -7.96 -9.79 -2.88
C PRO A 30 -6.64 -10.12 -3.60
N ALA A 31 -6.61 -9.91 -4.92
CA ALA A 31 -5.45 -10.18 -5.77
C ALA A 31 -4.16 -9.52 -5.24
N VAL A 32 -4.28 -8.27 -4.77
CA VAL A 32 -3.16 -7.51 -4.19
C VAL A 32 -2.45 -8.23 -3.04
N LEU A 33 -3.14 -9.07 -2.26
CA LEU A 33 -2.50 -9.85 -1.21
C LEU A 33 -1.53 -10.88 -1.79
N GLY A 34 -1.90 -11.53 -2.90
CA GLY A 34 -1.03 -12.44 -3.63
C GLY A 34 0.21 -11.74 -4.21
N GLU A 35 0.02 -10.54 -4.76
CA GLU A 35 1.13 -9.69 -5.27
C GLU A 35 2.12 -9.34 -4.14
N LEU A 36 1.62 -8.97 -2.95
CA LEU A 36 2.47 -8.68 -1.78
C LEU A 36 3.23 -9.91 -1.28
N VAL A 37 2.58 -11.07 -1.24
CA VAL A 37 3.24 -12.34 -0.88
C VAL A 37 4.33 -12.69 -1.89
N ALA A 38 4.11 -12.44 -3.19
CA ALA A 38 5.15 -12.61 -4.22
C ALA A 38 6.37 -11.72 -3.92
N GLY A 39 6.14 -10.45 -3.59
CA GLY A 39 7.19 -9.51 -3.19
C GLY A 39 7.97 -9.97 -1.96
N LEU A 40 7.29 -10.47 -0.93
CA LEU A 40 7.93 -11.01 0.29
C LEU A 40 8.79 -12.24 -0.02
N ILE A 41 8.31 -13.15 -0.87
CA ILE A 41 9.05 -14.37 -1.26
C ILE A 41 10.29 -13.99 -2.08
N LEU A 42 10.14 -13.11 -3.07
CA LEU A 42 11.23 -12.73 -3.98
C LEU A 42 12.25 -11.77 -3.35
N GLY A 43 11.82 -10.94 -2.41
CA GLY A 43 12.63 -9.93 -1.75
C GLY A 43 13.60 -10.49 -0.70
N ASP A 44 14.20 -9.58 0.06
CA ASP A 44 15.24 -9.92 1.05
C ASP A 44 14.71 -10.76 2.25
N SER A 45 13.38 -10.81 2.41
CA SER A 45 12.74 -11.59 3.47
C SER A 45 12.85 -13.10 3.27
N LEU A 46 13.04 -13.61 2.04
CA LEU A 46 13.05 -15.05 1.76
C LEU A 46 14.13 -15.46 0.75
N LEU A 47 13.92 -15.24 -0.55
CA LEU A 47 14.80 -15.76 -1.60
C LEU A 47 15.95 -14.81 -1.95
N ARG A 48 15.86 -13.53 -1.57
CA ARG A 48 16.86 -12.50 -1.87
C ARG A 48 17.18 -12.37 -3.37
N LEU A 49 16.18 -12.62 -4.22
CA LEU A 49 16.31 -12.53 -5.68
C LEU A 49 16.15 -11.09 -6.18
N VAL A 50 15.38 -10.29 -5.43
CA VAL A 50 15.09 -8.89 -5.75
C VAL A 50 15.64 -8.00 -4.65
N ASP A 51 16.50 -7.07 -5.04
CA ASP A 51 16.97 -5.99 -4.17
C ASP A 51 16.02 -4.79 -4.26
N PRO A 52 15.27 -4.47 -3.19
CA PRO A 52 14.34 -3.34 -3.20
C PRO A 52 15.04 -1.98 -3.26
N SER A 53 16.34 -1.92 -2.96
CA SER A 53 17.13 -0.68 -3.04
C SER A 53 17.62 -0.36 -4.46
N HIS A 54 17.32 -1.23 -5.44
CA HIS A 54 17.70 -1.01 -6.82
C HIS A 54 16.93 0.17 -7.43
N GLU A 55 17.66 1.21 -7.85
CA GLU A 55 17.09 2.49 -8.31
C GLU A 55 16.03 2.34 -9.40
N ILE A 56 16.29 1.50 -10.41
CA ILE A 56 15.34 1.27 -11.52
C ILE A 56 14.06 0.60 -11.01
N LEU A 57 14.16 -0.38 -10.11
CA LEU A 57 12.98 -1.05 -9.56
C LEU A 57 12.18 -0.11 -8.66
N HIS A 58 12.86 0.75 -7.90
CA HIS A 58 12.22 1.77 -7.08
C HIS A 58 11.42 2.76 -7.93
N VAL A 59 12.03 3.29 -9.01
CA VAL A 59 11.34 4.20 -9.94
C VAL A 59 10.15 3.52 -10.61
N LEU A 60 10.29 2.25 -11.03
CA LEU A 60 9.17 1.50 -11.62
C LEU A 60 8.03 1.27 -10.62
N ALA A 61 8.34 1.00 -9.36
CA ALA A 61 7.35 0.85 -8.30
C ALA A 61 6.61 2.17 -8.03
N GLU A 62 7.32 3.30 -7.97
CA GLU A 62 6.71 4.63 -7.84
C GLU A 62 5.82 4.96 -9.04
N LEU A 63 6.27 4.68 -10.26
CA LEU A 63 5.46 4.84 -11.47
C LEU A 63 4.18 3.99 -11.41
N GLY A 64 4.30 2.73 -10.97
CA GLY A 64 3.13 1.86 -10.78
C GLY A 64 2.12 2.43 -9.77
N ALA A 65 2.61 2.98 -8.65
CA ALA A 65 1.76 3.62 -7.65
C ALA A 65 1.08 4.89 -8.17
N ILE A 66 1.81 5.72 -8.93
CA ILE A 66 1.27 6.92 -9.57
C ILE A 66 0.17 6.54 -10.56
N LEU A 67 0.41 5.56 -11.42
CA LEU A 67 -0.57 5.08 -12.40
C LEU A 67 -1.82 4.53 -11.72
N LEU A 68 -1.66 3.75 -10.64
CA LEU A 68 -2.77 3.24 -9.84
C LEU A 68 -3.62 4.37 -9.25
N LEU A 69 -2.99 5.35 -8.58
CA LEU A 69 -3.70 6.47 -7.99
C LEU A 69 -4.36 7.37 -9.05
N PHE A 70 -3.74 7.49 -10.22
CA PHE A 70 -4.30 8.22 -11.34
C PHE A 70 -5.54 7.52 -11.91
N GLU A 71 -5.49 6.19 -12.10
CA GLU A 71 -6.64 5.37 -12.53
C GLU A 71 -7.81 5.51 -11.55
N ILE A 72 -7.54 5.37 -10.24
CA ILE A 72 -8.56 5.56 -9.19
C ILE A 72 -9.15 6.98 -9.25
N GLY A 73 -8.31 7.99 -9.49
CA GLY A 73 -8.76 9.37 -9.66
C GLY A 73 -9.66 9.57 -10.88
N LEU A 74 -9.40 8.87 -11.98
CA LEU A 74 -10.23 8.90 -13.19
C LEU A 74 -11.57 8.16 -13.02
N GLU A 75 -11.60 7.10 -12.22
CA GLU A 75 -12.83 6.35 -11.91
C GLU A 75 -13.69 7.04 -10.82
N SER A 76 -13.11 7.96 -10.05
CA SER A 76 -13.79 8.64 -8.94
C SER A 76 -14.76 9.74 -9.40
N ASP A 77 -16.02 9.68 -8.95
CA ASP A 77 -16.99 10.76 -9.15
C ASP A 77 -16.81 11.87 -8.09
N ILE A 78 -16.27 13.01 -8.52
CA ILE A 78 -16.05 14.19 -7.68
C ILE A 78 -17.38 14.71 -7.08
N THR A 79 -18.49 14.60 -7.80
CA THR A 79 -19.82 15.04 -7.34
C THR A 79 -20.30 14.18 -6.18
N GLU A 80 -20.12 12.86 -6.26
CA GLU A 80 -20.44 11.96 -5.15
C GLU A 80 -19.55 12.21 -3.93
N LEU A 81 -18.26 12.49 -4.13
CA LEU A 81 -17.34 12.85 -3.07
C LEU A 81 -17.83 14.10 -2.31
N PHE A 82 -18.25 15.15 -3.03
CA PHE A 82 -18.77 16.36 -2.39
C PHE A 82 -20.10 16.12 -1.65
N ARG A 83 -20.95 15.19 -2.11
CA ARG A 83 -22.21 14.85 -1.40
C ARG A 83 -21.97 14.28 -0.01
N VAL A 84 -20.87 13.55 0.20
CA VAL A 84 -20.50 12.97 1.51
C VAL A 84 -19.48 13.80 2.29
N GLY A 85 -19.07 14.97 1.78
CA GLY A 85 -17.92 15.73 2.26
C GLY A 85 -17.90 16.02 3.76
N TRP A 86 -19.05 16.34 4.37
CA TRP A 86 -19.11 16.59 5.82
C TRP A 86 -18.83 15.35 6.66
N ARG A 87 -19.36 14.18 6.24
CA ARG A 87 -19.08 12.91 6.90
C ARG A 87 -17.62 12.50 6.70
N SER A 88 -17.10 12.66 5.48
CA SER A 88 -15.71 12.39 5.15
C SER A 88 -14.73 13.23 5.96
N LEU A 89 -15.06 14.50 6.21
CA LEU A 89 -14.23 15.38 7.05
C LEU A 89 -14.11 14.86 8.49
N TRP A 90 -15.23 14.44 9.10
CA TRP A 90 -15.20 13.86 10.44
C TRP A 90 -14.45 12.54 10.48
N VAL A 91 -14.63 11.68 9.47
CA VAL A 91 -13.87 10.43 9.35
C VAL A 91 -12.37 10.71 9.26
N ALA A 92 -11.95 11.70 8.45
CA ALA A 92 -10.55 12.08 8.33
C ALA A 92 -9.99 12.65 9.64
N LEU A 93 -10.71 13.58 10.30
CA LEU A 93 -10.27 14.18 11.56
C LEU A 93 -10.14 13.14 12.67
N ILE A 94 -11.15 12.30 12.86
CA ILE A 94 -11.13 11.23 13.87
C ILE A 94 -10.05 10.21 13.52
N GLY A 95 -9.94 9.86 12.23
CA GLY A 95 -8.94 8.91 11.71
C GLY A 95 -7.51 9.41 11.81
N VAL A 96 -7.26 10.72 11.94
CA VAL A 96 -5.93 11.29 12.19
C VAL A 96 -5.69 11.47 13.69
N VAL A 97 -6.60 12.16 14.38
CA VAL A 97 -6.42 12.54 15.79
C VAL A 97 -6.37 11.32 16.70
N THR A 98 -7.24 10.33 16.48
CA THR A 98 -7.35 9.16 17.35
C THR A 98 -6.06 8.31 17.33
N PRO A 99 -5.56 7.82 16.18
CA PRO A 99 -4.31 7.06 16.16
C PRO A 99 -3.10 7.91 16.54
N ALA A 100 -3.08 9.22 16.26
CA ALA A 100 -2.01 10.10 16.71
C ALA A 100 -1.91 10.13 18.24
N VAL A 101 -3.03 10.42 18.91
CA VAL A 101 -3.08 10.53 20.38
C VAL A 101 -2.86 9.18 21.04
N LEU A 102 -3.49 8.11 20.54
CA LEU A 102 -3.30 6.76 21.09
C LEU A 102 -1.88 6.26 20.87
N GLY A 103 -1.33 6.43 19.66
CA GLY A 103 0.04 6.04 19.33
C GLY A 103 1.07 6.76 20.21
N PHE A 104 0.92 8.07 20.37
CA PHE A 104 1.73 8.87 21.28
C PHE A 104 1.60 8.40 22.73
N GLY A 105 0.38 8.25 23.23
CA GLY A 105 0.10 7.86 24.61
C GLY A 105 0.63 6.46 24.95
N VAL A 106 0.40 5.48 24.08
CA VAL A 106 0.93 4.11 24.24
C VAL A 106 2.46 4.13 24.21
N SER A 107 3.07 4.91 23.30
CA SER A 107 4.54 4.99 23.21
C SER A 107 5.16 5.61 24.47
N LEU A 108 4.54 6.66 25.03
CA LEU A 108 4.97 7.22 26.31
C LEU A 108 4.81 6.21 27.46
N TRP A 109 3.71 5.46 27.48
CA TRP A 109 3.48 4.42 28.49
C TRP A 109 4.53 3.30 28.41
N LEU A 110 5.03 2.99 27.21
CA LEU A 110 6.15 2.07 26.99
C LEU A 110 7.53 2.68 27.30
N GLY A 111 7.59 3.92 27.81
CA GLY A 111 8.83 4.58 28.22
C GLY A 111 9.63 5.19 27.07
N GLN A 112 9.04 5.38 25.89
CA GLN A 112 9.72 6.04 24.77
C GLN A 112 9.92 7.54 25.05
N PRO A 113 11.05 8.13 24.62
CA PRO A 113 11.24 9.58 24.66
C PRO A 113 10.14 10.32 23.91
N THR A 114 9.78 11.53 24.36
CA THR A 114 8.67 12.32 23.79
C THR A 114 8.77 12.50 22.28
N LEU A 115 9.98 12.73 21.75
CA LEU A 115 10.19 12.89 20.31
C LEU A 115 9.89 11.59 19.54
N SER A 116 10.39 10.46 20.04
CA SER A 116 10.12 9.13 19.45
C SER A 116 8.64 8.77 19.54
N ALA A 117 7.99 9.04 20.67
CA ALA A 117 6.56 8.83 20.85
C ALA A 117 5.73 9.71 19.89
N ALA A 118 6.11 10.97 19.72
CA ALA A 118 5.45 11.90 18.78
C ALA A 118 5.62 11.42 17.34
N PHE A 119 6.80 10.91 17.00
CA PHE A 119 7.06 10.32 15.69
C PHE A 119 6.17 9.10 15.44
N ILE A 120 6.09 8.16 16.40
CA ILE A 120 5.23 6.97 16.29
C ILE A 120 3.76 7.39 16.12
N GLY A 121 3.28 8.32 16.95
CA GLY A 121 1.92 8.87 16.82
C GLY A 121 1.67 9.44 15.42
N ALA A 122 2.59 10.25 14.90
CA ALA A 122 2.48 10.84 13.57
C ALA A 122 2.48 9.77 12.46
N THR A 123 3.34 8.75 12.54
CA THR A 123 3.40 7.69 11.52
C THR A 123 2.11 6.88 11.42
N LEU A 124 1.36 6.76 12.51
CA LEU A 124 0.09 6.03 12.52
C LEU A 124 -1.08 6.82 11.89
N THR A 125 -0.87 8.09 11.54
CA THR A 125 -1.90 8.92 10.88
C THR A 125 -1.94 8.75 9.36
N ALA A 126 -0.86 8.30 8.75
CA ALA A 126 -0.75 8.18 7.31
C ALA A 126 -1.54 6.97 6.80
N THR A 127 -2.54 7.20 5.94
CA THR A 127 -3.37 6.15 5.33
C THR A 127 -3.07 5.98 3.84
N SER A 128 -3.17 4.76 3.31
CA SER A 128 -3.01 4.48 1.86
C SER A 128 -4.37 4.29 1.18
N VAL A 129 -4.86 5.36 0.53
CA VAL A 129 -6.11 5.33 -0.25
C VAL A 129 -5.98 4.41 -1.47
N GLY A 130 -4.81 4.40 -2.12
CA GLY A 130 -4.57 3.60 -3.33
C GLY A 130 -4.77 2.10 -3.10
N ILE A 131 -4.20 1.56 -2.02
CA ILE A 131 -4.37 0.14 -1.67
C ILE A 131 -5.81 -0.15 -1.24
N THR A 132 -6.42 0.75 -0.45
CA THR A 132 -7.82 0.58 -0.02
C THR A 132 -8.76 0.52 -1.21
N ALA A 133 -8.64 1.45 -2.16
CA ALA A 133 -9.43 1.46 -3.38
C ALA A 133 -9.18 0.22 -4.26
N ARG A 134 -7.91 -0.19 -4.41
CA ARG A 134 -7.57 -1.44 -5.12
C ARG A 134 -8.24 -2.66 -4.48
N VAL A 135 -8.16 -2.82 -3.16
CA VAL A 135 -8.80 -3.93 -2.45
C VAL A 135 -10.31 -3.92 -2.65
N LEU A 136 -10.94 -2.75 -2.56
CA LEU A 136 -12.39 -2.63 -2.75
C LEU A 136 -12.81 -2.90 -4.21
N LYS A 137 -11.97 -2.54 -5.19
CA LYS A 137 -12.15 -2.90 -6.61
C LYS A 137 -12.00 -4.42 -6.83
N ASP A 138 -10.97 -5.03 -6.26
CA ASP A 138 -10.73 -6.49 -6.30
C ASP A 138 -11.91 -7.27 -5.69
N LEU A 139 -12.54 -6.72 -4.64
CA LEU A 139 -13.72 -7.30 -3.99
C LEU A 139 -15.04 -6.99 -4.73
N GLY A 140 -15.02 -6.20 -5.80
CA GLY A 140 -16.19 -5.82 -6.59
C GLY A 140 -17.17 -4.88 -5.89
N VAL A 141 -16.73 -4.20 -4.82
CA VAL A 141 -17.57 -3.27 -4.04
C VAL A 141 -17.36 -1.80 -4.40
N LEU A 142 -16.30 -1.50 -5.17
CA LEU A 142 -16.08 -0.21 -5.84
C LEU A 142 -16.26 -0.40 -7.34
N ARG A 143 -16.99 0.52 -7.99
CA ARG A 143 -17.25 0.56 -9.43
C ARG A 143 -16.47 1.68 -10.07
#